data_AF-A0A539D618-F1
#
_entry.id   AF-A0A539D618-F1
#
_cell.length_a   1.000
_cell.length_b   1.000
_cell.length_c   1.000
_cell.angle_alpha   90.00
_cell.angle_beta   90.00
_cell.angle_gamma   90.00
#
_symmetry.space_group_name_H-M   'P 1'
#
loop_
_entity.id
_entity.type
_entity.pdbx_description
1 polymer ?
#
loop_
_entity_poly.entity_id
_entity_poly.type
_entity_poly.pdbx_seq_one_letter_code
_entity_poly.pdbx_strand_id
1 'polypeptide(L)'
;KRLGYDVVYHDKFPAPATDLSAFLTQIEAKNPDMIIVAGFFQEALLATKQAKELKLCPKLLAMSVGPEIPDFPKNLGKDAEFIVGNAWWSTTMGWKGPDYGSTQDYVKLVQEKYRYEPGYHIASGTAAGHLLQMAIEKAASTDSDKVRAALLAMDVETFWGPTKWAESGKNTKGGQGVIQILDAKITSVYPERIREKAPAYPMPCWDKR
;
A
#
# COMPACT_ATOMS: atom_id res chain seq x y z
N LYS A 1 11.69 18.16 -8.14
CA LYS A 1 12.56 18.47 -9.31
C LYS A 1 13.07 17.26 -10.10
N ARG A 2 13.68 16.19 -9.53
CA ARG A 2 14.17 15.05 -10.35
C ARG A 2 13.10 14.41 -11.26
N LEU A 3 11.84 14.39 -10.81
CA LEU A 3 10.69 13.89 -11.56
C LEU A 3 9.85 15.01 -12.20
N GLY A 4 10.35 16.24 -12.29
CA GLY A 4 9.63 17.38 -12.87
C GLY A 4 8.55 18.02 -11.99
N TYR A 5 8.26 17.48 -10.80
CA TYR A 5 7.28 18.09 -9.87
C TYR A 5 7.86 19.23 -9.04
N ASP A 6 7.02 20.24 -8.81
CA ASP A 6 7.20 21.31 -7.84
C ASP A 6 6.40 21.02 -6.56
N VAL A 7 7.09 21.07 -5.42
CA VAL A 7 6.46 20.86 -4.10
C VAL A 7 6.03 22.22 -3.57
N VAL A 8 4.75 22.54 -3.71
CA VAL A 8 4.17 23.84 -3.31
C VAL A 8 3.76 23.91 -1.84
N TYR A 9 3.61 22.75 -1.20
CA TYR A 9 3.36 22.61 0.24
C TYR A 9 3.99 21.31 0.75
N HIS A 10 4.58 21.35 1.94
CA HIS A 10 5.09 20.18 2.64
C HIS A 10 5.12 20.46 4.13
N ASP A 11 4.46 19.60 4.90
CA ASP A 11 4.32 19.75 6.35
C ASP A 11 4.08 18.39 7.02
N LYS A 12 4.09 18.38 8.36
CA LYS A 12 3.85 17.20 9.18
C LYS A 12 2.75 17.47 10.19
N PHE A 13 1.81 16.53 10.31
CA PHE A 13 0.81 16.51 11.37
C PHE A 13 1.21 15.54 12.49
N PRO A 14 0.69 15.73 13.72
CA PRO A 14 0.93 14.81 14.84
C PRO A 14 0.33 13.42 14.56
N ALA A 15 0.91 12.37 15.16
CA ALA A 15 0.37 11.02 15.13
C ALA A 15 0.05 10.56 16.57
N PRO A 16 -1.22 10.30 16.93
CA PRO A 16 -2.42 10.33 16.06
C PRO A 16 -2.88 11.76 15.71
N ALA A 17 -3.48 11.93 14.54
CA ALA A 17 -4.14 13.19 14.15
C ALA A 17 -5.65 13.10 14.41
N THR A 18 -6.22 14.14 15.03
CA THR A 18 -7.68 14.27 15.21
C THR A 18 -8.31 15.31 14.30
N ASP A 19 -7.50 16.21 13.73
CA ASP A 19 -7.91 17.24 12.79
C ASP A 19 -6.77 17.55 11.80
N LEU A 20 -7.08 17.56 10.51
CA LEU A 20 -6.19 17.91 9.40
C LEU A 20 -6.67 19.17 8.64
N SER A 21 -7.76 19.81 9.08
CA SER A 21 -8.41 20.92 8.38
C SER A 21 -7.47 22.08 8.10
N ALA A 22 -6.68 22.51 9.11
CA ALA A 22 -5.72 23.59 8.96
C ALA A 22 -4.63 23.31 7.91
N PHE A 23 -4.18 22.06 7.79
CA PHE A 23 -3.22 21.66 6.76
C PHE A 23 -3.91 21.64 5.38
N LEU A 24 -5.10 21.07 5.29
CA LEU A 24 -5.86 20.98 4.04
C LEU A 24 -6.27 22.35 3.50
N THR A 25 -6.63 23.31 4.35
CA THR A 25 -6.89 24.71 3.95
C THR A 25 -5.64 25.39 3.42
N GLN A 26 -4.48 25.18 4.05
CA GLN A 26 -3.22 25.72 3.54
C GLN A 26 -2.84 25.09 2.20
N ILE A 27 -3.07 23.78 2.04
CA ILE A 27 -2.87 23.06 0.79
C ILE A 27 -3.79 23.62 -0.30
N GLU A 28 -5.09 23.80 -0.03
CA GLU A 28 -6.05 24.38 -0.96
C GLU A 28 -5.61 25.76 -1.44
N ALA A 29 -5.12 26.62 -0.55
CA ALA A 29 -4.61 27.95 -0.88
C ALA A 29 -3.39 27.93 -1.82
N LYS A 30 -2.68 26.79 -1.94
CA LYS A 30 -1.60 26.59 -2.93
C LYS A 30 -2.10 26.09 -4.28
N ASN A 31 -3.37 25.74 -4.40
CA ASN A 31 -4.01 25.20 -5.60
C ASN A 31 -3.19 24.07 -6.29
N PRO A 32 -2.80 22.99 -5.57
CA PRO A 32 -1.98 21.94 -6.14
C PRO A 32 -2.79 21.02 -7.07
N ASP A 33 -2.13 20.49 -8.10
CA ASP A 33 -2.71 19.44 -8.94
C ASP A 33 -2.90 18.12 -8.18
N MET A 34 -2.05 17.84 -7.19
CA MET A 34 -2.00 16.56 -6.49
C MET A 34 -1.79 16.76 -5.00
N ILE A 35 -2.44 15.92 -4.21
CA ILE A 35 -2.27 15.86 -2.76
C ILE A 35 -1.86 14.45 -2.38
N ILE A 36 -0.79 14.34 -1.59
CA ILE A 36 -0.30 13.07 -1.04
C ILE A 36 -0.31 13.19 0.47
N VAL A 37 -1.05 12.32 1.15
CA VAL A 37 -1.08 12.26 2.61
C VAL A 37 -0.31 11.03 3.07
N ALA A 38 0.75 11.27 3.86
CA ALA A 38 1.58 10.23 4.43
C ALA A 38 1.13 9.93 5.88
N GLY A 39 0.04 9.18 6.02
CA GLY A 39 -0.53 8.76 7.32
C GLY A 39 -0.91 7.28 7.33
N PHE A 40 -1.37 6.79 8.48
CA PHE A 40 -1.91 5.43 8.61
C PHE A 40 -3.42 5.41 8.35
N PHE A 41 -4.07 4.27 8.62
CA PHE A 41 -5.47 4.05 8.29
C PHE A 41 -6.42 5.13 8.85
N GLN A 42 -6.24 5.56 10.10
CA GLN A 42 -7.11 6.56 10.72
C GLN A 42 -6.92 7.94 10.07
N GLU A 43 -5.67 8.34 9.80
CA GLU A 43 -5.38 9.60 9.13
C GLU A 43 -5.87 9.60 7.68
N ALA A 44 -5.84 8.47 6.98
CA ALA A 44 -6.38 8.35 5.64
C ALA A 44 -7.91 8.53 5.61
N LEU A 45 -8.64 7.95 6.58
CA LEU A 45 -10.08 8.16 6.73
C LEU A 45 -10.39 9.62 7.06
N LEU A 46 -9.65 10.21 8.00
CA LEU A 46 -9.81 11.61 8.41
C LEU A 46 -9.54 12.58 7.25
N ALA A 47 -8.42 12.41 6.56
CA ALA A 47 -8.02 13.24 5.42
C ALA A 47 -9.06 13.19 4.30
N THR A 48 -9.63 12.00 4.02
CA THR A 48 -10.68 11.85 3.00
C THR A 48 -11.93 12.63 3.37
N LYS A 49 -12.42 12.46 4.60
CA LYS A 49 -13.62 13.15 5.09
C LYS A 49 -13.44 14.67 5.08
N GLN A 50 -12.33 15.16 5.61
CA GLN A 50 -12.09 16.60 5.69
C GLN A 50 -11.77 17.23 4.34
N ALA A 51 -11.10 16.51 3.43
CA ALA A 51 -10.91 16.99 2.05
C ALA A 51 -12.26 17.16 1.33
N LYS A 52 -13.23 16.29 1.60
CA LYS A 52 -14.61 16.44 1.10
C LYS A 52 -15.35 17.60 1.76
N GLU A 53 -15.28 17.73 3.08
CA GLU A 53 -15.92 18.83 3.83
C GLU A 53 -15.45 20.20 3.34
N LEU A 54 -14.14 20.33 3.10
CA LEU A 54 -13.50 21.52 2.54
C LEU A 54 -13.62 21.61 1.00
N LYS A 55 -14.27 20.64 0.35
CA LYS A 55 -14.51 20.60 -1.11
C LYS A 55 -13.23 20.69 -1.96
N LEU A 56 -12.09 20.19 -1.46
CA LEU A 56 -10.85 20.15 -2.21
C LEU A 56 -11.04 19.34 -3.50
N CYS A 57 -10.58 19.86 -4.63
CA CYS A 57 -10.66 19.16 -5.92
C CYS A 57 -9.28 19.04 -6.60
N PRO A 58 -8.34 18.26 -6.02
CA PRO A 58 -7.10 17.94 -6.71
C PRO A 58 -7.39 16.96 -7.86
N LYS A 59 -6.55 16.96 -8.89
CA LYS A 59 -6.61 15.95 -9.96
C LYS A 59 -6.21 14.56 -9.47
N LEU A 60 -5.52 14.46 -8.34
CA LEU A 60 -5.13 13.21 -7.68
C LEU A 60 -5.05 13.40 -6.16
N LEU A 61 -5.72 12.52 -5.43
CA LEU A 61 -5.58 12.39 -3.97
C LEU A 61 -5.01 11.00 -3.68
N ALA A 62 -3.81 10.95 -3.11
CA ALA A 62 -3.12 9.71 -2.79
C ALA A 62 -2.78 9.59 -1.30
N MET A 63 -2.78 8.35 -0.82
CA MET A 63 -2.43 8.02 0.56
C MET A 63 -1.32 6.97 0.58
N SER A 64 -0.39 7.08 1.54
CA SER A 64 0.66 6.06 1.72
C SER A 64 0.12 4.73 2.24
N VAL A 65 -0.93 4.79 3.08
CA VAL A 65 -1.62 3.65 3.69
C VAL A 65 -3.12 3.99 3.73
N GLY A 66 -3.98 2.98 3.74
CA GLY A 66 -5.43 3.15 3.85
C GLY A 66 -6.16 2.55 2.65
N PRO A 67 -6.03 3.10 1.44
CA PRO A 67 -6.78 2.64 0.27
C PRO A 67 -6.60 1.15 -0.08
N GLU A 68 -5.43 0.56 0.22
CA GLU A 68 -5.13 -0.87 0.04
C GLU A 68 -5.77 -1.78 1.12
N ILE A 69 -6.41 -1.21 2.15
CA ILE A 69 -7.05 -1.94 3.25
C ILE A 69 -8.55 -2.06 2.95
N PRO A 70 -9.15 -3.27 2.89
CA PRO A 70 -10.56 -3.46 2.52
C PRO A 70 -11.57 -2.65 3.34
N ASP A 71 -11.28 -2.37 4.61
CA ASP A 71 -12.16 -1.55 5.46
C ASP A 71 -12.18 -0.07 5.06
N PHE A 72 -11.23 0.41 4.26
CA PHE A 72 -11.20 1.80 3.78
C PHE A 72 -12.38 2.13 2.85
N PRO A 73 -12.55 1.48 1.68
CA PRO A 73 -13.73 1.70 0.84
C PRO A 73 -15.02 1.30 1.54
N LYS A 74 -15.00 0.29 2.43
CA LYS A 74 -16.17 -0.11 3.23
C LYS A 74 -16.65 1.01 4.16
N ASN A 75 -15.73 1.73 4.82
CA ASN A 75 -16.07 2.79 5.79
C ASN A 75 -16.44 4.12 5.12
N LEU A 76 -15.88 4.41 3.94
CA LEU A 76 -16.09 5.67 3.24
C LEU A 76 -17.15 5.58 2.14
N GLY A 77 -17.47 4.37 1.67
CA GLY A 77 -18.39 4.17 0.56
C GLY A 77 -17.93 4.96 -0.67
N LYS A 78 -18.84 5.75 -1.24
CA LYS A 78 -18.57 6.60 -2.41
C LYS A 78 -17.44 7.61 -2.20
N ASP A 79 -17.15 8.00 -0.95
CA ASP A 79 -16.10 8.99 -0.68
C ASP A 79 -14.69 8.41 -0.86
N ALA A 80 -14.55 7.09 -0.90
CA ALA A 80 -13.29 6.44 -1.25
C ALA A 80 -13.00 6.45 -2.75
N GLU A 81 -14.01 6.66 -3.60
CA GLU A 81 -13.90 6.54 -5.05
C GLU A 81 -12.81 7.47 -5.61
N PHE A 82 -12.01 6.94 -6.54
CA PHE A 82 -10.87 7.57 -7.19
C PHE A 82 -9.62 7.81 -6.32
N ILE A 83 -9.67 7.53 -5.01
CA ILE A 83 -8.49 7.69 -4.14
C ILE A 83 -7.42 6.67 -4.52
N VAL A 84 -6.19 7.18 -4.65
CA VAL A 84 -5.01 6.40 -5.01
C VAL A 84 -4.29 5.91 -3.76
N GLY A 85 -3.81 4.68 -3.78
CA GLY A 85 -2.97 4.09 -2.75
C GLY A 85 -1.71 3.47 -3.32
N ASN A 86 -0.69 3.39 -2.49
CA ASN A 86 0.40 2.45 -2.72
C ASN A 86 -0.09 1.02 -2.40
N ALA A 87 0.41 0.02 -3.13
CA ALA A 87 0.22 -1.39 -2.82
C ALA A 87 1.57 -2.07 -2.64
N TRP A 88 1.88 -2.48 -1.42
CA TRP A 88 3.09 -3.28 -1.13
C TRP A 88 2.98 -4.71 -1.65
N TRP A 89 1.74 -5.22 -1.69
CA TRP A 89 1.36 -6.52 -2.21
C TRP A 89 -0.12 -6.46 -2.59
N SER A 90 -0.52 -7.21 -3.61
CA SER A 90 -1.93 -7.34 -4.03
C SER A 90 -2.22 -8.80 -4.40
N THR A 91 -3.46 -9.22 -4.24
CA THR A 91 -3.96 -10.54 -4.64
C THR A 91 -3.83 -10.79 -6.14
N THR A 92 -3.67 -9.73 -6.93
CA THR A 92 -3.47 -9.76 -8.39
C THR A 92 -2.02 -9.83 -8.82
N MET A 93 -1.06 -9.74 -7.89
CA MET A 93 0.35 -9.90 -8.24
C MET A 93 0.62 -11.35 -8.66
N GLY A 94 1.52 -11.54 -9.64
CA GLY A 94 1.80 -12.85 -10.23
C GLY A 94 3.06 -13.53 -9.69
N TRP A 95 3.38 -13.35 -8.41
CA TRP A 95 4.61 -13.90 -7.83
C TRP A 95 4.52 -15.40 -7.61
N LYS A 96 5.65 -16.10 -7.68
CA LYS A 96 5.73 -17.55 -7.48
C LYS A 96 6.86 -17.89 -6.52
N GLY A 97 6.56 -18.73 -5.55
CA GLY A 97 7.52 -19.30 -4.61
C GLY A 97 7.47 -20.83 -4.59
N PRO A 98 8.54 -21.47 -4.09
CA PRO A 98 8.51 -22.91 -3.80
C PRO A 98 7.48 -23.24 -2.72
N ASP A 99 7.31 -22.34 -1.75
CA ASP A 99 6.41 -22.47 -0.62
C ASP A 99 5.18 -21.57 -0.79
N TYR A 100 4.00 -22.11 -0.45
CA TYR A 100 2.67 -21.53 -0.71
C TYR A 100 2.31 -21.31 -2.20
N GLY A 101 3.17 -21.75 -3.12
CA GLY A 101 2.92 -21.67 -4.56
C GLY A 101 2.94 -20.23 -5.08
N SER A 102 1.93 -19.87 -5.87
CA SER A 102 1.74 -18.49 -6.35
C SER A 102 1.06 -17.59 -5.32
N THR A 103 1.08 -16.28 -5.57
CA THR A 103 0.22 -15.31 -4.87
C THR A 103 -1.24 -15.78 -4.83
N GLN A 104 -1.77 -16.31 -5.94
CA GLN A 104 -3.15 -16.80 -6.03
C GLN A 104 -3.38 -18.08 -5.22
N ASP A 105 -2.39 -18.99 -5.18
CA ASP A 105 -2.48 -20.20 -4.35
C ASP A 105 -2.52 -19.84 -2.86
N TYR A 106 -1.70 -18.88 -2.43
CA TYR A 106 -1.74 -18.35 -1.07
C TYR A 106 -3.10 -17.71 -0.74
N VAL A 107 -3.63 -16.85 -1.62
CA VAL A 107 -4.95 -16.23 -1.44
C VAL A 107 -6.04 -17.28 -1.24
N LYS A 108 -6.06 -18.31 -2.10
CA LYS A 108 -7.00 -19.41 -2.01
C LYS A 108 -6.87 -20.16 -0.68
N LEU A 109 -5.64 -20.45 -0.25
CA LEU A 109 -5.37 -21.13 1.02
C LEU A 109 -5.90 -20.34 2.23
N VAL A 110 -5.73 -19.02 2.25
CA VAL A 110 -6.28 -18.17 3.32
C VAL A 110 -7.81 -18.13 3.27
N GLN A 111 -8.41 -17.99 2.08
CA GLN A 111 -9.86 -17.97 1.92
C GLN A 111 -10.52 -19.30 2.35
N GLU A 112 -9.92 -20.44 2.01
CA GLU A 112 -10.43 -21.75 2.40
C GLU A 112 -10.39 -21.95 3.92
N LYS A 113 -9.30 -21.52 4.56
CA LYS A 113 -9.07 -21.71 5.99
C LYS A 113 -9.81 -20.72 6.88
N TYR A 114 -9.86 -19.44 6.47
CA TYR A 114 -10.34 -18.34 7.32
C TYR A 114 -11.60 -17.67 6.78
N ARG A 115 -12.10 -18.06 5.60
CA ARG A 115 -13.27 -17.42 4.94
C ARG A 115 -13.09 -15.92 4.76
N TYR A 116 -11.85 -15.50 4.53
CA TYR A 116 -11.42 -14.10 4.45
C TYR A 116 -10.42 -13.94 3.31
N GLU A 117 -10.55 -12.89 2.52
CA GLU A 117 -9.56 -12.53 1.51
C GLU A 117 -8.41 -11.75 2.15
N PRO A 118 -7.15 -12.23 2.09
CA PRO A 118 -6.05 -11.57 2.76
C PRO A 118 -5.75 -10.20 2.14
N GLY A 119 -5.70 -9.17 2.98
CA GLY A 119 -5.01 -7.93 2.66
C GLY A 119 -3.48 -8.07 2.88
N TYR A 120 -2.72 -7.07 2.42
CA TYR A 120 -1.26 -7.09 2.48
C TYR A 120 -0.70 -7.31 3.90
N HIS A 121 -1.38 -6.85 4.96
CA HIS A 121 -0.92 -7.06 6.34
C HIS A 121 -0.84 -8.56 6.69
N ILE A 122 -1.87 -9.33 6.35
CA ILE A 122 -1.92 -10.78 6.61
C ILE A 122 -0.84 -11.48 5.77
N ALA A 123 -0.78 -11.15 4.48
CA ALA A 123 0.23 -11.68 3.57
C ALA A 123 1.66 -11.38 4.08
N SER A 124 1.91 -10.16 4.56
CA SER A 124 3.22 -9.74 5.07
C SER A 124 3.60 -10.48 6.36
N GLY A 125 2.63 -10.76 7.24
CA GLY A 125 2.85 -11.55 8.44
C GLY A 125 3.24 -13.00 8.12
N THR A 126 2.55 -13.63 7.16
CA THR A 126 2.94 -14.96 6.69
C THR A 126 4.33 -14.93 6.06
N ALA A 127 4.61 -13.95 5.19
CA ALA A 127 5.90 -13.83 4.54
C ALA A 127 7.04 -13.65 5.55
N ALA A 128 6.85 -12.79 6.57
CA ALA A 128 7.85 -12.57 7.61
C ALA A 128 8.17 -13.84 8.40
N GLY A 129 7.14 -14.59 8.83
CA GLY A 129 7.33 -15.86 9.53
C GLY A 129 8.02 -16.91 8.66
N HIS A 130 7.62 -17.02 7.40
CA HIS A 130 8.19 -17.97 6.45
C HIS A 130 9.67 -17.66 6.14
N LEU A 131 10.01 -16.39 5.88
CA LEU A 131 11.38 -15.98 5.63
C LEU A 131 12.27 -16.18 6.87
N LEU A 132 11.74 -15.95 8.07
CA LEU A 132 12.45 -16.24 9.31
C LEU A 132 12.71 -17.75 9.47
N GLN A 133 11.72 -18.59 9.18
CA GLN A 133 11.89 -20.05 9.17
C GLN A 133 13.00 -20.48 8.21
N MET A 134 12.95 -20.03 6.96
CA MET A 134 13.98 -20.35 5.96
C MET A 134 15.38 -19.95 6.43
N ALA A 135 15.51 -18.83 7.14
CA ALA A 135 16.79 -18.35 7.66
C ALA A 135 17.33 -19.21 8.80
N ILE A 136 16.45 -19.62 9.73
CA ILE A 136 16.79 -20.53 10.83
C ILE A 136 17.24 -21.89 10.28
N GLU A 137 16.53 -22.42 9.29
CA GLU A 137 16.88 -23.69 8.62
C GLU A 137 18.22 -23.58 7.89
N LYS A 138 18.44 -22.49 7.14
CA LYS A 138 19.72 -22.20 6.46
C LYS A 138 20.89 -22.07 7.45
N ALA A 139 20.66 -21.42 8.59
CA ALA A 139 21.67 -21.21 9.62
C ALA A 139 21.93 -22.45 10.49
N ALA A 140 21.03 -23.45 10.45
CA ALA A 140 20.98 -24.58 11.37
C ALA A 140 21.10 -24.13 12.84
N SER A 141 20.49 -23.00 13.18
CA SER A 141 20.64 -22.34 14.46
C SER A 141 19.54 -21.31 14.70
N THR A 142 19.23 -21.08 15.97
CA THR A 142 18.36 -19.98 16.43
C THR A 142 19.15 -18.79 16.97
N ASP A 143 20.49 -18.84 16.89
CA ASP A 143 21.37 -17.72 17.25
C ASP A 143 21.10 -16.51 16.34
N SER A 144 20.88 -15.34 16.94
CA SER A 144 20.41 -14.15 16.22
C SER A 144 21.39 -13.66 15.16
N ASP A 145 22.70 -13.73 15.42
CA ASP A 145 23.71 -13.27 14.46
C ASP A 145 23.81 -14.22 13.28
N LYS A 146 23.75 -15.54 13.53
CA LYS A 146 23.70 -16.54 12.45
C LYS A 146 22.44 -16.43 11.60
N VAL A 147 21.28 -16.24 12.22
CA VAL A 147 20.00 -16.06 11.49
C VAL A 147 20.02 -14.76 10.69
N ARG A 148 20.53 -13.66 11.27
CA ARG A 148 20.69 -12.39 10.54
C ARG A 148 21.61 -12.55 9.33
N ALA A 149 22.74 -13.23 9.48
CA ALA A 149 23.65 -13.50 8.38
C ALA A 149 22.97 -14.34 7.27
N ALA A 150 22.16 -15.33 7.64
CA ALA A 150 21.37 -16.11 6.70
C ALA A 150 20.33 -15.25 5.95
N LEU A 151 19.60 -14.37 6.65
CA LEU A 151 18.65 -13.43 6.04
C LEU A 151 19.35 -12.48 5.05
N LEU A 152 20.50 -11.92 5.40
CA LEU A 152 21.24 -11.03 4.51
C LEU A 152 21.80 -11.74 3.27
N ALA A 153 22.07 -13.03 3.38
CA ALA A 153 22.52 -13.86 2.26
C ALA A 153 21.38 -14.34 1.35
N MET A 154 20.11 -14.10 1.70
CA MET A 154 18.97 -14.54 0.91
C MET A 154 18.79 -13.72 -0.38
N ASP A 155 18.43 -14.44 -1.43
CA ASP A 155 17.93 -13.90 -2.69
C ASP A 155 16.88 -14.89 -3.20
N VAL A 156 15.61 -14.66 -2.81
CA VAL A 156 14.52 -15.64 -3.01
C VAL A 156 13.28 -14.97 -3.58
N GLU A 157 12.42 -15.77 -4.22
CA GLU A 157 11.07 -15.36 -4.61
C GLU A 157 10.06 -16.22 -3.84
N THR A 158 9.03 -15.59 -3.30
CA THR A 158 7.93 -16.23 -2.56
C THR A 158 6.59 -15.77 -3.11
N PHE A 159 5.46 -16.27 -2.58
CA PHE A 159 4.13 -15.72 -2.91
C PHE A 159 4.00 -14.20 -2.64
N TRP A 160 4.85 -13.65 -1.76
CA TRP A 160 4.96 -12.21 -1.48
C TRP A 160 5.72 -11.46 -2.56
N GLY A 161 6.68 -12.13 -3.20
CA GLY A 161 7.52 -11.60 -4.27
C GLY A 161 9.02 -11.68 -4.00
N PRO A 162 9.82 -11.06 -4.87
CA PRO A 162 11.27 -11.09 -4.77
C PRO A 162 11.76 -10.41 -3.49
N THR A 163 12.63 -11.10 -2.77
CA THR A 163 13.10 -10.66 -1.45
C THR A 163 14.61 -10.81 -1.35
N LYS A 164 15.26 -9.67 -1.07
CA LYS A 164 16.70 -9.56 -0.82
C LYS A 164 16.94 -8.38 0.10
N TRP A 165 17.80 -8.52 1.10
CA TRP A 165 18.01 -7.47 2.09
C TRP A 165 19.32 -6.72 1.86
N ALA A 166 19.26 -5.40 2.00
CA ALA A 166 20.44 -4.59 2.26
C ALA A 166 20.89 -4.78 3.72
N GLU A 167 22.12 -4.37 4.03
CA GLU A 167 22.65 -4.38 5.40
C GLU A 167 21.76 -3.62 6.39
N SER A 168 21.07 -2.58 5.91
CA SER A 168 20.10 -1.81 6.68
C SER A 168 18.77 -2.53 6.96
N GLY A 169 18.61 -3.78 6.52
CA GLY A 169 17.37 -4.55 6.64
C GLY A 169 16.26 -4.17 5.65
N LYS A 170 16.56 -3.31 4.66
CA LYS A 170 15.57 -2.93 3.63
C LYS A 170 15.53 -3.98 2.52
N ASN A 171 14.33 -4.39 2.11
CA ASN A 171 14.17 -5.21 0.92
C ASN A 171 14.54 -4.40 -0.33
N THR A 172 15.51 -4.86 -1.12
CA THR A 172 16.02 -4.18 -2.32
C THR A 172 15.44 -4.73 -3.63
N LYS A 173 14.68 -5.83 -3.58
CA LYS A 173 14.08 -6.46 -4.77
C LYS A 173 12.54 -6.46 -4.76
N GLY A 174 11.93 -6.05 -3.65
CA GLY A 174 10.47 -5.96 -3.53
C GLY A 174 9.86 -5.12 -4.65
N GLY A 175 8.73 -5.60 -5.19
CA GLY A 175 7.92 -4.84 -6.14
C GLY A 175 6.82 -4.08 -5.42
N GLN A 176 6.52 -2.87 -5.89
CA GLN A 176 5.35 -2.11 -5.47
C GLN A 176 4.36 -1.97 -6.62
N GLY A 177 3.09 -1.82 -6.28
CA GLY A 177 2.01 -1.43 -7.19
C GLY A 177 1.38 -0.11 -6.77
N VAL A 178 0.54 0.42 -7.66
CA VAL A 178 -0.37 1.51 -7.36
C VAL A 178 -1.77 0.96 -7.52
N ILE A 179 -2.61 1.20 -6.52
CA ILE A 179 -4.03 0.89 -6.57
C ILE A 179 -4.84 2.18 -6.60
N GLN A 180 -6.05 2.08 -7.12
CA GLN A 180 -7.05 3.12 -7.04
C GLN A 180 -8.38 2.48 -6.68
N ILE A 181 -9.17 3.14 -5.84
CA ILE A 181 -10.54 2.71 -5.59
C ILE A 181 -11.36 3.07 -6.84
N LEU A 182 -11.84 2.05 -7.55
CA LEU A 182 -12.64 2.16 -8.77
C LEU A 182 -13.81 1.19 -8.71
N ASP A 183 -15.01 1.66 -9.03
CA ASP A 183 -16.26 0.92 -8.92
C ASP A 183 -16.43 0.27 -7.53
N ALA A 184 -16.12 1.05 -6.48
CA ALA A 184 -16.09 0.61 -5.08
C ALA A 184 -15.12 -0.56 -4.77
N LYS A 185 -14.12 -0.82 -5.63
CA LYS A 185 -13.13 -1.89 -5.46
C LYS A 185 -11.70 -1.36 -5.45
N ILE A 186 -10.85 -1.97 -4.63
CA ILE A 186 -9.40 -1.77 -4.67
C ILE A 186 -8.91 -2.37 -6.00
N THR A 187 -8.48 -1.51 -6.93
CA THR A 187 -8.12 -1.91 -8.30
C THR A 187 -6.67 -1.57 -8.58
N SER A 188 -5.90 -2.54 -9.06
CA SER A 188 -4.50 -2.34 -9.48
C SER A 188 -4.45 -1.52 -10.77
N VAL A 189 -3.84 -0.34 -10.73
CA VAL A 189 -3.76 0.58 -11.88
C VAL A 189 -2.36 0.70 -12.47
N TYR A 190 -1.33 0.28 -11.72
CA TYR A 190 0.07 0.25 -12.16
C TYR A 190 0.86 -0.75 -11.31
N PRO A 191 1.95 -1.36 -11.82
CA PRO A 191 2.45 -1.34 -13.19
C PRO A 191 1.58 -2.13 -14.17
N GLU A 192 1.81 -1.91 -15.47
CA GLU A 192 1.07 -2.54 -16.57
C GLU A 192 0.90 -4.06 -16.42
N ARG A 193 1.96 -4.74 -15.96
CA ARG A 193 1.97 -6.20 -15.76
C ARG A 193 0.96 -6.73 -14.74
N ILE A 194 0.45 -5.89 -13.84
CA ILE A 194 -0.59 -6.26 -12.86
C ILE A 194 -1.83 -5.37 -12.99
N ARG A 195 -1.92 -4.57 -14.06
CA ARG A 195 -2.97 -3.57 -14.21
C ARG A 195 -4.29 -4.23 -14.55
N GLU A 196 -5.30 -3.98 -13.71
CA GLU A 196 -6.67 -4.42 -13.92
C GLU A 196 -7.46 -3.36 -14.71
N LYS A 197 -7.23 -2.07 -14.43
CA LYS A 197 -7.83 -0.93 -15.13
C LYS A 197 -6.84 0.21 -15.30
N ALA A 198 -7.06 1.04 -16.32
CA ALA A 198 -6.34 2.31 -16.42
C ALA A 198 -6.69 3.22 -15.22
N PRO A 199 -5.74 4.03 -14.71
CA PRO A 199 -6.05 4.98 -13.64
C PRO A 199 -7.08 6.00 -14.12
N ALA A 200 -8.09 6.26 -13.30
CA ALA A 200 -9.03 7.35 -13.52
C ALA A 200 -8.38 8.67 -13.10
N TYR A 201 -7.86 9.40 -14.09
CA TYR A 201 -7.22 10.70 -13.94
C TYR A 201 -7.69 11.65 -15.04
N PRO A 202 -8.04 12.92 -14.73
CA PRO A 202 -8.10 13.49 -13.39
C PRO A 202 -9.24 12.94 -12.54
N MET A 203 -9.05 12.89 -11.22
CA MET A 203 -10.11 12.59 -10.25
C MET A 203 -11.23 13.67 -10.34
N PRO A 204 -12.51 13.29 -10.47
CA PRO A 204 -13.61 14.24 -10.40
C PRO A 204 -13.72 14.93 -9.04
N CYS A 205 -14.16 16.20 -9.03
CA CYS A 205 -14.55 16.89 -7.81
C CYS A 205 -15.66 16.13 -7.08
N TRP A 206 -15.76 16.31 -5.75
CA TRP A 206 -16.68 15.55 -4.88
C TRP A 206 -18.15 15.58 -5.30
N ASP A 207 -18.61 16.68 -5.90
CA ASP A 207 -19.97 16.88 -6.39
C ASP A 207 -20.30 16.12 -7.69
N LYS A 208 -19.28 15.52 -8.33
CA LYS A 208 -19.38 14.80 -9.61
C LYS A 208 -19.03 13.31 -9.50
N ARG A 209 -19.03 12.76 -8.28
CA ARG A 209 -18.71 11.34 -8.00
C ARG A 209 -19.97 10.49 -7.80
#